data_AF-A0AAN8EXP3-F1
#
_entry.id   AF-A0AAN8EXP3-F1
#
_cell.length_a   1.000
_cell.length_b   1.000
_cell.length_c   1.000
_cell.angle_alpha   90.00
_cell.angle_beta   90.00
_cell.angle_gamma   90.00
#
_symmetry.space_group_name_H-M   'P 1'
#
loop_
_entity.id
_entity.type
_entity.pdbx_description
1 polymer ?
#
loop_
_entity_poly.entity_id
_entity_poly.type
_entity_poly.pdbx_seq_one_letter_code
_entity_poly.pdbx_strand_id
1 'polypeptide(L)'
;MGYLQTVFCLCLLVALGSCEGGKKNCRPKAQAALNFEGNSIDFVAGDGKRTIRKPVQKVYFWPSLTEMDRLILRDAFFQIGRRTCVKFLEQEYKPWFHADRWESTQPYVLIRKSRKYAAYTDNSIEGLVDRTILYISESAFNMGTFNHSRGAVMDQLVRFMGMKKELYRPDAASYIQPFAPVPLVRQPVFQPAQLMWPFDPESVTIPLWARNKYRLTQYCPARNDVDIGAGQRVGLLTKWDTIKLNSMYCPELVHADPQRGPCVVPRPKDAEEFKRRVWAYKRLLNRNKVRRI
;
A
#
# COMPACT_ATOMS: atom_id res chain seq x y z
N MET A 1 -28.35 25.67 -45.14
CA MET A 1 -27.01 25.17 -44.79
C MET A 1 -26.53 25.94 -43.56
N GLY A 2 -26.23 25.25 -42.46
CA GLY A 2 -25.68 25.89 -41.26
C GLY A 2 -26.06 25.22 -39.94
N TYR A 3 -25.20 24.31 -39.49
CA TYR A 3 -24.84 23.94 -38.11
C TYR A 3 -25.91 23.82 -37.02
N LEU A 4 -26.18 22.59 -36.58
CA LEU A 4 -26.74 22.27 -35.26
C LEU A 4 -25.64 21.64 -34.38
N GLN A 5 -25.18 22.39 -33.38
CA GLN A 5 -24.29 21.91 -32.31
C GLN A 5 -25.10 21.09 -31.31
N THR A 6 -24.74 19.82 -31.12
CA THR A 6 -25.25 18.98 -30.04
C THR A 6 -24.32 19.09 -28.83
N VAL A 7 -24.79 19.75 -27.78
CA VAL A 7 -24.10 19.91 -26.49
C VAL A 7 -24.34 18.65 -25.63
N PHE A 8 -23.25 18.08 -25.12
CA PHE A 8 -23.23 16.97 -24.16
C PHE A 8 -23.92 17.36 -22.85
N CYS A 9 -24.91 16.57 -22.43
CA CYS A 9 -25.57 16.69 -21.13
C CYS A 9 -24.77 15.93 -20.05
N LEU A 10 -24.32 16.67 -19.04
CA LEU A 10 -23.63 16.19 -17.85
C LEU A 10 -24.66 15.61 -16.86
N CYS A 11 -24.56 14.32 -16.51
CA CYS A 11 -25.33 13.77 -15.40
C CYS A 11 -24.72 14.19 -14.06
N LEU A 12 -25.33 15.18 -13.40
CA LEU A 12 -25.18 15.44 -11.97
C LEU A 12 -25.85 14.30 -11.18
N LEU A 13 -25.08 13.59 -10.35
CA LEU A 13 -25.64 12.83 -9.24
C LEU A 13 -25.49 13.66 -7.97
N VAL A 14 -26.65 14.06 -7.45
CA VAL A 14 -26.85 14.84 -6.24
C VAL A 14 -26.62 13.94 -5.03
N ALA A 15 -25.68 14.32 -4.15
CA ALA A 15 -25.60 13.79 -2.80
C ALA A 15 -26.47 14.66 -1.87
N LEU A 16 -27.67 14.17 -1.54
CA LEU A 16 -28.49 14.72 -0.46
C LEU A 16 -28.05 14.11 0.86
N GLY A 17 -27.38 14.91 1.70
CA GLY A 17 -27.19 14.64 3.12
C GLY A 17 -27.79 15.78 3.91
N SER A 18 -28.98 15.58 4.49
CA SER A 18 -29.63 16.52 5.40
C SER A 18 -28.89 16.58 6.73
N CYS A 19 -28.41 17.76 7.11
CA CYS A 19 -27.96 18.09 8.46
C CYS A 19 -28.99 19.05 9.08
N GLU A 20 -29.93 18.53 9.86
CA GLU A 20 -30.77 19.35 10.73
C GLU A 20 -30.12 19.47 12.12
N GLY A 21 -30.02 20.70 12.64
CA GLY A 21 -29.83 20.96 14.07
C GLY A 21 -28.46 21.46 14.54
N GLY A 22 -28.23 22.77 14.43
CA GLY A 22 -27.64 23.58 15.51
C GLY A 22 -26.17 23.35 15.95
N LYS A 23 -25.28 24.25 15.48
CA LYS A 23 -24.04 24.71 16.13
C LYS A 23 -23.07 23.64 16.68
N LYS A 24 -22.22 23.11 15.77
CA LYS A 24 -20.76 22.90 15.93
C LYS A 24 -20.23 22.44 14.56
N ASN A 25 -19.05 22.92 14.15
CA ASN A 25 -18.41 22.55 12.89
C ASN A 25 -18.14 21.04 12.83
N CYS A 26 -19.10 20.26 12.34
CA CYS A 26 -18.91 18.85 12.03
C CYS A 26 -18.08 18.75 10.74
N ARG A 27 -16.78 18.47 10.88
CA ARG A 27 -15.98 17.97 9.75
C ARG A 27 -16.59 16.64 9.30
N PRO A 28 -16.88 16.45 8.00
CA PRO A 28 -17.29 15.15 7.51
C PRO A 28 -16.17 14.15 7.82
N LYS A 29 -16.48 13.09 8.57
CA LYS A 29 -15.58 11.94 8.71
C LYS A 29 -15.44 11.34 7.31
N ALA A 30 -14.23 11.29 6.78
CA ALA A 30 -13.96 10.62 5.52
C ALA A 30 -14.44 9.16 5.64
N GLN A 31 -15.49 8.81 4.89
CA GLN A 31 -15.94 7.43 4.76
C GLN A 31 -15.04 6.76 3.73
N ALA A 32 -14.47 5.61 4.08
CA ALA A 32 -13.68 4.82 3.15
C ALA A 32 -14.54 4.46 1.93
N ALA A 33 -13.98 4.59 0.74
CA ALA A 33 -14.67 4.24 -0.50
C ALA A 33 -15.03 2.75 -0.48
N LEU A 34 -16.26 2.42 -0.92
CA LEU A 34 -16.73 1.05 -1.11
C LEU A 34 -15.74 0.26 -1.97
N ASN A 35 -15.46 -0.99 -1.56
CA ASN A 35 -14.50 -1.90 -2.19
C ASN A 35 -14.72 -1.98 -3.71
N PHE A 36 -13.76 -1.46 -4.51
CA PHE A 36 -13.82 -1.46 -5.97
C PHE A 36 -12.85 -2.51 -6.56
N GLU A 37 -13.29 -3.20 -7.61
CA GLU A 37 -12.73 -4.41 -8.24
C GLU A 37 -11.36 -4.26 -8.97
N GLY A 38 -10.36 -3.60 -8.36
CA GLY A 38 -9.10 -3.23 -9.04
C GLY A 38 -7.82 -3.89 -8.51
N ASN A 39 -7.85 -5.14 -8.05
CA ASN A 39 -6.83 -5.70 -7.15
C ASN A 39 -5.58 -6.40 -7.76
N SER A 40 -5.24 -6.19 -9.05
CA SER A 40 -4.11 -6.93 -9.67
C SER A 40 -2.91 -6.05 -10.07
N ILE A 41 -1.71 -6.62 -9.92
CA ILE A 41 -0.43 -6.09 -10.44
C ILE A 41 -0.39 -6.23 -11.97
N ASP A 42 -1.27 -7.05 -12.55
CA ASP A 42 -1.50 -7.24 -13.98
C ASP A 42 -2.98 -7.00 -14.31
N PHE A 43 -3.31 -5.77 -14.71
CA PHE A 43 -4.60 -5.47 -15.31
C PHE A 43 -4.58 -5.93 -16.77
N VAL A 44 -5.40 -6.94 -17.08
CA VAL A 44 -5.83 -7.31 -18.43
C VAL A 44 -7.34 -7.17 -18.44
N ALA A 45 -7.86 -6.29 -19.30
CA ALA A 45 -9.29 -6.15 -19.51
C ALA A 45 -9.81 -7.40 -20.24
N GLY A 46 -10.59 -8.21 -19.54
CA GLY A 46 -11.20 -9.43 -20.07
C GLY A 46 -12.01 -10.12 -18.98
N ASP A 47 -13.22 -10.53 -19.36
CA ASP A 47 -14.33 -11.00 -18.53
C ASP A 47 -13.98 -11.91 -17.33
N GLY A 48 -14.73 -11.72 -16.24
CA GLY A 48 -14.88 -12.71 -15.17
C GLY A 48 -14.43 -12.22 -13.80
N LYS A 49 -15.41 -11.91 -12.94
CA LYS A 49 -15.34 -11.68 -11.49
C LYS A 49 -14.02 -12.11 -10.84
N ARG A 50 -13.06 -11.18 -10.71
CA ARG A 50 -11.81 -11.44 -9.98
C ARG A 50 -12.03 -11.23 -8.49
N THR A 51 -11.74 -12.26 -7.71
CA THR A 51 -11.94 -12.30 -6.26
C THR A 51 -11.22 -11.16 -5.56
N ILE A 52 -11.99 -10.28 -4.91
CA ILE A 52 -11.46 -9.45 -3.81
C ILE A 52 -10.88 -10.44 -2.80
N ARG A 53 -9.55 -10.40 -2.59
CA ARG A 53 -8.91 -11.31 -1.63
C ARG A 53 -9.59 -11.15 -0.29
N LYS A 54 -9.80 -12.25 0.44
CA LYS A 54 -10.35 -12.16 1.79
C LYS A 54 -9.31 -11.54 2.74
N PRO A 55 -9.70 -10.84 3.81
CA PRO A 55 -8.74 -10.36 4.80
C PRO A 55 -7.95 -11.50 5.45
N VAL A 56 -8.58 -12.67 5.63
CA VAL A 56 -7.93 -13.87 6.17
C VAL A 56 -7.52 -14.79 5.02
N GLN A 57 -6.24 -15.13 4.97
CA GLN A 57 -5.61 -15.99 3.98
C GLN A 57 -5.12 -17.26 4.68
N LYS A 58 -5.59 -18.43 4.24
CA LYS A 58 -4.98 -19.71 4.65
C LYS A 58 -3.74 -19.95 3.81
N VAL A 59 -2.61 -20.24 4.44
CA VAL A 59 -1.30 -20.28 3.80
C VAL A 59 -0.60 -21.60 4.04
N TYR A 60 -0.04 -22.19 2.98
CA TYR A 60 0.86 -23.32 3.06
C TYR A 60 2.26 -22.92 2.62
N PHE A 61 3.26 -23.32 3.38
CA PHE A 61 4.67 -23.13 3.03
C PHE A 61 5.16 -24.27 2.14
N TRP A 62 5.67 -23.93 0.97
CA TRP A 62 6.27 -24.92 0.08
C TRP A 62 7.50 -25.56 0.75
N PRO A 63 7.73 -26.87 0.61
CA PRO A 63 8.85 -27.57 1.25
C PRO A 63 10.23 -26.97 1.00
N SER A 64 10.43 -26.25 -0.12
CA SER A 64 11.72 -25.63 -0.44
C SER A 64 12.08 -24.40 0.41
N LEU A 65 11.20 -23.94 1.31
CA LEU A 65 11.48 -22.85 2.23
C LEU A 65 12.30 -23.37 3.41
N THR A 66 13.44 -22.73 3.67
CA THR A 66 14.30 -23.03 4.83
C THR A 66 13.60 -22.61 6.12
N GLU A 67 14.08 -23.10 7.27
CA GLU A 67 13.50 -22.68 8.56
C GLU A 67 13.63 -21.17 8.77
N MET A 68 14.76 -20.58 8.34
CA MET A 68 14.94 -19.12 8.39
C MET A 68 13.94 -18.37 7.51
N ASP A 69 13.65 -18.86 6.30
CA ASP A 69 12.63 -18.26 5.41
C ASP A 69 11.24 -18.30 6.08
N ARG A 70 10.91 -19.44 6.70
CA ARG A 70 9.65 -19.65 7.42
C ARG A 70 9.53 -18.72 8.63
N LEU A 71 10.60 -18.56 9.41
CA LEU A 71 10.65 -17.63 10.53
C LEU A 71 10.43 -16.17 10.09
N ILE A 72 11.08 -15.74 9.00
CA ILE A 72 10.87 -14.40 8.43
C ILE A 72 9.42 -14.22 7.98
N LEU A 73 8.82 -15.22 7.32
CA LEU A 73 7.41 -15.18 6.90
C LEU A 73 6.45 -15.09 8.09
N ARG A 74 6.63 -15.96 9.10
CA ARG A 74 5.80 -15.96 10.32
C ARG A 74 5.86 -14.61 11.03
N ASP A 75 7.06 -14.03 11.16
CA ASP A 75 7.20 -12.72 11.79
C ASP A 75 6.59 -11.60 10.93
N ALA A 76 6.74 -11.65 9.60
CA ALA A 76 6.04 -10.73 8.70
C ALA A 76 4.51 -10.83 8.84
N PHE A 77 3.96 -12.05 8.94
CA PHE A 77 2.54 -12.28 9.16
C PHE A 77 2.08 -11.67 10.49
N PHE A 78 2.85 -11.89 11.55
CA PHE A 78 2.58 -11.29 12.86
C PHE A 78 2.59 -9.76 12.80
N GLN A 79 3.59 -9.15 12.18
CA GLN A 79 3.67 -7.68 12.07
C GLN A 79 2.49 -7.08 11.29
N ILE A 80 2.04 -7.73 10.21
CA ILE A 80 0.87 -7.31 9.45
C ILE A 80 -0.40 -7.47 10.30
N GLY A 81 -0.63 -8.67 10.84
CA GLY A 81 -1.84 -9.02 11.59
C GLY A 81 -1.98 -8.30 12.94
N ARG A 82 -0.89 -7.81 13.54
CA ARG A 82 -0.92 -7.02 14.78
C ARG A 82 -1.59 -5.67 14.59
N ARG A 83 -1.50 -5.08 13.40
CA ARG A 83 -1.97 -3.71 13.13
C ARG A 83 -3.16 -3.66 12.18
N THR A 84 -3.50 -4.77 11.55
CA THR A 84 -4.54 -4.85 10.52
C THR A 84 -5.48 -6.03 10.75
N CYS A 85 -6.64 -6.03 10.10
CA CYS A 85 -7.51 -7.20 10.06
C CYS A 85 -6.98 -8.30 9.13
N VAL A 86 -5.95 -8.02 8.33
CA VAL A 86 -5.38 -8.98 7.39
C VAL A 86 -4.56 -10.01 8.15
N LYS A 87 -4.87 -11.29 7.96
CA LYS A 87 -4.20 -12.40 8.65
C LYS A 87 -3.77 -13.46 7.65
N PHE A 88 -2.54 -13.93 7.79
CA PHE A 88 -2.01 -15.09 7.09
C PHE A 88 -1.92 -16.23 8.09
N LEU A 89 -2.78 -17.23 7.95
CA LEU A 89 -2.86 -18.37 8.85
C LEU A 89 -2.09 -19.53 8.23
N GLU A 90 -0.91 -19.82 8.78
CA GLU A 90 -0.13 -20.98 8.38
C GLU A 90 -0.94 -22.26 8.66
N GLN A 91 -0.96 -23.14 7.67
CA GLN A 91 -1.53 -24.48 7.73
C GLN A 91 -0.40 -25.49 7.50
N GLU A 92 -0.52 -26.65 8.12
CA GLU A 92 0.43 -27.73 7.92
C GLU A 92 0.40 -28.20 6.46
N TYR A 93 1.57 -28.28 5.82
CA TYR A 93 1.66 -28.72 4.43
C TYR A 93 1.30 -30.20 4.32
N LYS A 94 0.20 -30.49 3.61
CA LYS A 94 -0.18 -31.85 3.25
C LYS A 94 0.25 -32.18 1.81
N PRO A 95 1.04 -33.25 1.59
CA PRO A 95 1.40 -33.70 0.25
C PRO A 95 0.19 -33.98 -0.64
N TRP A 96 0.42 -33.82 -1.94
CA TRP A 96 0.07 -34.81 -2.97
C TRP A 96 -1.23 -35.61 -2.87
N PHE A 97 -1.15 -36.61 -2.02
CA PHE A 97 -1.90 -37.85 -2.05
C PHE A 97 -2.70 -38.06 -0.76
N HIS A 98 -2.76 -37.05 0.12
CA HIS A 98 -3.61 -37.09 1.32
C HIS A 98 -5.07 -36.83 0.98
N ALA A 99 -5.99 -37.59 1.57
CA ALA A 99 -7.43 -37.47 1.36
C ALA A 99 -8.03 -36.15 1.89
N ASP A 100 -7.50 -35.63 3.01
CA ASP A 100 -8.00 -34.41 3.69
C ASP A 100 -7.30 -33.13 3.19
N ARG A 101 -7.06 -33.04 1.88
CA ARG A 101 -6.06 -32.13 1.30
C ARG A 101 -6.50 -30.68 1.23
N TRP A 102 -7.76 -30.47 0.92
CA TRP A 102 -8.36 -29.17 0.72
C TRP A 102 -9.86 -29.27 0.91
N GLU A 103 -10.41 -28.35 1.68
CA GLU A 103 -11.84 -28.13 1.72
C GLU A 103 -12.22 -27.37 0.43
N SER A 104 -13.10 -27.94 -0.39
CA SER A 104 -13.58 -27.34 -1.66
C SER A 104 -14.08 -25.91 -1.48
N THR A 105 -14.62 -25.60 -0.31
CA THR A 105 -15.18 -24.29 0.03
C THR A 105 -14.14 -23.26 0.47
N GLN A 106 -12.86 -23.64 0.59
CA GLN A 106 -11.84 -22.81 1.21
C GLN A 106 -10.65 -22.53 0.28
N PRO A 107 -10.56 -21.31 -0.28
CA PRO A 107 -9.40 -20.91 -1.05
C PRO A 107 -8.15 -20.82 -0.18
N TYR A 108 -7.00 -21.16 -0.75
CA TYR A 108 -5.72 -21.12 -0.04
C TYR A 108 -4.56 -20.58 -0.88
N VAL A 109 -3.52 -20.12 -0.19
CA VAL A 109 -2.30 -19.57 -0.77
C VAL A 109 -1.12 -20.50 -0.52
N LEU A 110 -0.39 -20.83 -1.57
CA LEU A 110 0.83 -21.61 -1.51
C LEU A 110 2.03 -20.67 -1.68
N ILE A 111 2.83 -20.48 -0.62
CA ILE A 111 4.00 -19.60 -0.69
C ILE A 111 5.23 -20.40 -1.10
N ARG A 112 5.88 -19.93 -2.17
CA ARG A 112 7.10 -20.51 -2.71
C ARG A 112 8.18 -19.46 -2.91
N LYS A 113 9.44 -19.84 -2.71
CA LYS A 113 10.60 -19.01 -3.07
C LYS A 113 10.86 -19.04 -4.58
N SER A 114 11.07 -17.87 -5.19
CA SER A 114 11.43 -17.71 -6.60
C SER A 114 12.76 -16.98 -6.76
N ARG A 115 13.63 -17.48 -7.63
CA ARG A 115 14.93 -16.84 -7.90
C ARG A 115 14.80 -15.54 -8.70
N LYS A 116 13.74 -15.41 -9.50
CA LYS A 116 13.65 -14.41 -10.58
C LYS A 116 12.66 -13.28 -10.31
N TYR A 117 11.56 -13.56 -9.60
CA TYR A 117 10.44 -12.63 -9.55
C TYR A 117 9.63 -12.73 -8.25
N ALA A 118 8.90 -11.66 -7.98
CA ALA A 118 7.85 -11.60 -6.98
C ALA A 118 6.51 -11.47 -7.72
N ALA A 119 5.68 -12.51 -7.72
CA ALA A 119 4.44 -12.56 -8.47
C ALA A 119 3.47 -13.55 -7.83
N TYR A 120 2.24 -13.62 -8.32
CA TYR A 120 1.30 -14.66 -7.95
C TYR A 120 0.56 -15.20 -9.18
N THR A 121 0.06 -16.42 -9.07
CA THR A 121 -0.80 -17.03 -10.08
C THR A 121 -2.00 -17.68 -9.41
N ASP A 122 -3.20 -17.30 -9.84
CA ASP A 122 -4.45 -17.89 -9.38
C ASP A 122 -4.81 -19.05 -10.31
N ASN A 123 -5.15 -20.21 -9.74
CA ASN A 123 -5.52 -21.42 -10.45
C ASN A 123 -6.72 -22.08 -9.75
N SER A 124 -7.69 -22.59 -10.50
CA SER A 124 -8.70 -23.49 -9.95
C SER A 124 -8.20 -24.93 -10.10
N ILE A 125 -8.11 -25.67 -8.99
CA ILE A 125 -7.77 -27.09 -9.02
C ILE A 125 -9.05 -27.87 -9.26
N GLU A 126 -9.11 -28.58 -10.39
CA GLU A 126 -10.22 -29.48 -10.75
C GLU A 126 -11.60 -28.79 -10.76
N GLY A 127 -11.64 -27.46 -10.86
CA GLY A 127 -12.88 -26.69 -10.77
C GLY A 127 -13.50 -26.63 -9.37
N LEU A 128 -12.81 -27.15 -8.35
CA LEU A 128 -13.34 -27.33 -7.00
C LEU A 128 -12.77 -26.34 -5.99
N VAL A 129 -11.46 -26.05 -6.04
CA VAL A 129 -10.76 -25.19 -5.06
C VAL A 129 -9.95 -24.13 -5.77
N ASP A 130 -10.13 -22.88 -5.36
CA ASP A 130 -9.27 -21.77 -5.78
C ASP A 130 -7.93 -21.81 -5.00
N ARG A 131 -6.84 -22.01 -5.74
CA ARG A 131 -5.47 -21.95 -5.22
C ARG A 131 -4.73 -20.76 -5.81
N THR A 132 -4.13 -19.95 -4.95
CA THR A 132 -3.12 -18.97 -5.38
C THR A 132 -1.73 -19.48 -5.08
N ILE A 133 -0.82 -19.46 -6.05
CA ILE A 133 0.62 -19.64 -5.79
C ILE A 133 1.24 -18.26 -5.66
N LEU A 134 1.82 -17.96 -4.50
CA LEU A 134 2.53 -16.72 -4.23
C LEU A 134 4.04 -16.96 -4.26
N TYR A 135 4.70 -16.36 -5.23
CA TYR A 135 6.14 -16.39 -5.39
C TYR A 135 6.77 -15.21 -4.65
N ILE A 136 7.51 -15.50 -3.58
CA ILE A 136 8.33 -14.52 -2.88
C ILE A 136 9.76 -14.57 -3.43
N SER A 137 10.33 -13.42 -3.78
CA SER A 137 11.68 -13.40 -4.35
C SER A 137 12.74 -13.84 -3.34
N GLU A 138 13.71 -14.64 -3.79
CA GLU A 138 14.84 -15.09 -2.96
C GLU A 138 15.64 -13.92 -2.38
N SER A 139 15.78 -12.84 -3.16
CA SER A 139 16.41 -11.61 -2.70
C SER A 139 15.73 -10.97 -1.48
N ALA A 140 14.42 -11.18 -1.29
CA ALA A 140 13.71 -10.65 -0.13
C ALA A 140 14.03 -11.43 1.15
N PHE A 141 14.42 -12.70 1.06
CA PHE A 141 14.87 -13.47 2.22
C PHE A 141 16.32 -13.21 2.57
N ASN A 142 17.14 -12.90 1.57
CA ASN A 142 18.59 -12.70 1.70
C ASN A 142 18.97 -11.22 1.77
N MET A 143 18.28 -10.44 2.59
CA MET A 143 18.69 -9.07 2.88
C MET A 143 19.74 -9.07 4.00
N GLY A 144 20.64 -8.09 4.02
CA GLY A 144 21.77 -8.06 4.97
C GLY A 144 21.41 -8.07 6.47
N THR A 145 20.13 -7.93 6.84
CA THR A 145 19.63 -8.08 8.22
C THR A 145 18.26 -8.74 8.22
N PHE A 146 17.89 -9.39 9.32
CA PHE A 146 16.56 -9.99 9.50
C PHE A 146 15.42 -8.99 9.29
N ASN A 147 15.55 -7.77 9.83
CA ASN A 147 14.55 -6.72 9.67
C ASN A 147 14.40 -6.25 8.22
N HIS A 148 15.51 -6.14 7.49
CA HIS A 148 15.47 -5.83 6.06
C HIS A 148 14.75 -6.93 5.28
N SER A 149 15.02 -8.21 5.59
CA SER A 149 14.36 -9.33 4.92
C SER A 149 12.87 -9.34 5.23
N ARG A 150 12.51 -9.17 6.49
CA ARG A 150 11.12 -9.03 6.92
C ARG A 150 10.40 -7.91 6.18
N GLY A 151 10.99 -6.72 6.09
CA GLY A 151 10.39 -5.61 5.36
C GLY A 151 10.26 -5.86 3.86
N ALA A 152 11.26 -6.51 3.24
CA ALA A 152 11.18 -6.90 1.85
C ALA A 152 10.07 -7.93 1.60
N VAL A 153 9.93 -8.94 2.46
CA VAL A 153 8.84 -9.92 2.41
C VAL A 153 7.48 -9.24 2.64
N MET A 154 7.38 -8.34 3.62
CA MET A 154 6.17 -7.57 3.88
C MET A 154 5.75 -6.73 2.67
N ASP A 155 6.67 -6.06 1.97
CA ASP A 155 6.36 -5.37 0.69
C ASP A 155 5.65 -6.31 -0.29
N GLN A 156 6.14 -7.54 -0.48
CA GLN A 156 5.53 -8.47 -1.43
C GLN A 156 4.16 -8.96 -0.95
N LEU A 157 4.01 -9.22 0.36
CA LEU A 157 2.74 -9.64 0.96
C LEU A 157 1.67 -8.55 0.88
N VAL A 158 1.99 -7.30 1.19
CA VAL A 158 0.99 -6.21 1.10
C VAL A 158 0.65 -5.89 -0.35
N ARG A 159 1.60 -6.05 -1.28
CA ARG A 159 1.34 -5.94 -2.72
C ARG A 159 0.48 -7.09 -3.24
N PHE A 160 0.67 -8.30 -2.72
CA PHE A 160 -0.23 -9.42 -2.97
C PHE A 160 -1.66 -9.11 -2.51
N MET A 161 -1.81 -8.40 -1.39
CA MET A 161 -3.08 -7.87 -0.89
C MET A 161 -3.53 -6.57 -1.59
N GLY A 162 -2.93 -6.18 -2.72
CA GLY A 162 -3.44 -5.08 -3.55
C GLY A 162 -2.82 -3.70 -3.29
N MET A 163 -1.96 -3.54 -2.28
CA MET A 163 -1.18 -2.30 -2.15
C MET A 163 -0.28 -2.11 -3.36
N LYS A 164 -0.07 -0.87 -3.78
CA LYS A 164 0.93 -0.52 -4.81
C LYS A 164 2.10 0.20 -4.17
N LYS A 165 3.24 0.25 -4.86
CA LYS A 165 4.41 0.95 -4.35
C LYS A 165 4.14 2.44 -4.25
N GLU A 166 4.40 3.01 -3.08
CA GLU A 166 4.11 4.42 -2.80
C GLU A 166 4.82 5.37 -3.78
N LEU A 167 6.05 5.06 -4.19
CA LEU A 167 6.82 5.85 -5.18
C LEU A 167 6.11 6.03 -6.52
N TYR A 168 5.18 5.13 -6.86
CA TYR A 168 4.50 5.16 -8.15
C TYR A 168 3.13 5.81 -8.08
N ARG A 169 2.75 6.36 -6.92
CA ARG A 169 1.51 7.12 -6.80
C ARG A 169 1.52 8.29 -7.80
N PRO A 170 0.37 8.64 -8.39
CA PRO A 170 0.26 9.79 -9.29
C PRO A 170 0.74 11.11 -8.65
N ASP A 171 0.55 11.27 -7.34
CA ASP A 171 0.95 12.46 -6.57
C ASP A 171 2.37 12.39 -5.99
N ALA A 172 3.09 11.26 -6.15
CA ALA A 172 4.39 11.04 -5.52
C ALA A 172 5.43 12.10 -5.88
N ALA A 173 5.47 12.55 -7.13
CA ALA A 173 6.41 13.56 -7.62
C ALA A 173 6.32 14.91 -6.89
N SER A 174 5.19 15.17 -6.23
CA SER A 174 5.02 16.34 -5.37
C SER A 174 5.83 16.20 -4.09
N TYR A 175 6.03 15.01 -3.55
CA TYR A 175 6.62 14.78 -2.22
C TYR A 175 8.03 14.21 -2.28
N ILE A 176 8.36 13.46 -3.33
CA ILE A 176 9.62 12.76 -3.50
C ILE A 176 10.09 12.84 -4.96
N GLN A 177 11.36 13.16 -5.19
CA GLN A 177 11.92 13.35 -6.53
C GLN A 177 13.26 12.63 -6.70
N PRO A 178 13.51 12.00 -7.86
CA PRO A 178 14.77 11.33 -8.10
C PRO A 178 15.91 12.34 -8.26
N PHE A 179 17.08 12.00 -7.72
CA PHE A 179 18.34 12.71 -7.99
C PHE A 179 19.37 11.83 -8.70
N ALA A 180 19.05 10.55 -8.90
CA ALA A 180 19.85 9.56 -9.59
C ALA A 180 18.95 8.72 -10.51
N PRO A 181 19.51 7.96 -11.46
CA PRO A 181 18.72 7.11 -12.36
C PRO A 181 17.87 6.07 -11.61
N VAL A 182 16.57 6.07 -11.89
CA VAL A 182 15.57 5.16 -11.30
C VAL A 182 14.97 4.25 -12.37
N PRO A 183 14.54 3.02 -12.03
CA PRO A 183 13.92 2.13 -12.99
C PRO A 183 12.67 2.75 -13.61
N LEU A 184 12.56 2.69 -14.94
CA LEU A 184 11.32 3.04 -15.63
C LEU A 184 10.28 1.97 -15.33
N VAL A 185 9.18 2.38 -14.71
CA VAL A 185 8.07 1.48 -14.38
C VAL A 185 6.78 2.10 -14.88
N ARG A 186 5.97 1.27 -15.55
CA ARG A 186 4.61 1.66 -15.95
C ARG A 186 3.82 2.04 -14.71
N GLN A 187 3.14 3.20 -14.75
CA GLN A 187 2.32 3.62 -13.62
C GLN A 187 1.23 2.58 -13.34
N PRO A 188 1.17 2.01 -12.13
CA PRO A 188 0.14 1.07 -11.78
C PRO A 188 -1.18 1.80 -11.53
N VAL A 189 -2.30 1.11 -11.74
CA VAL A 189 -3.61 1.61 -11.34
C VAL A 189 -3.76 1.43 -9.82
N PHE A 190 -3.98 2.54 -9.12
CA PHE A 190 -4.22 2.55 -7.68
C PHE A 190 -5.70 2.43 -7.37
N GLN A 191 -6.01 1.81 -6.24
CA GLN A 191 -7.36 1.91 -5.69
C GLN A 191 -7.61 3.30 -5.10
N PRO A 192 -8.84 3.83 -5.21
CA PRO A 192 -9.20 5.10 -4.59
C PRO A 192 -8.90 5.13 -3.09
N ALA A 193 -9.12 4.02 -2.39
CA ALA A 193 -8.85 3.89 -0.96
C ALA A 193 -7.37 4.07 -0.58
N GLN A 194 -6.42 3.84 -1.49
CA GLN A 194 -5.00 4.08 -1.23
C GLN A 194 -4.63 5.56 -1.44
N LEU A 195 -5.30 6.23 -2.39
CA LEU A 195 -5.04 7.61 -2.77
C LEU A 195 -5.75 8.64 -1.88
N MET A 196 -6.82 8.25 -1.17
CA MET A 196 -7.48 9.13 -0.19
C MET A 196 -6.62 9.44 1.04
N TRP A 197 -5.54 8.67 1.24
CA TRP A 197 -4.60 8.84 2.34
C TRP A 197 -3.34 9.55 1.88
N PRO A 198 -2.70 10.33 2.78
CA PRO A 198 -1.52 11.12 2.45
C PRO A 198 -0.36 10.24 1.95
N PHE A 199 0.50 10.84 1.14
CA PHE A 199 1.76 10.23 0.73
C PHE A 199 2.62 9.89 1.95
N ASP A 200 3.17 8.68 1.97
CA ASP A 200 4.02 8.20 3.05
C ASP A 200 5.44 7.83 2.59
N PRO A 201 6.43 8.73 2.76
CA PRO A 201 7.81 8.44 2.37
C PRO A 201 8.43 7.31 3.19
N GLU A 202 7.85 6.95 4.34
CA GLU A 202 8.35 5.89 5.21
C GLU A 202 7.72 4.52 4.86
N SER A 203 6.78 4.43 3.92
CA SER A 203 6.02 3.21 3.62
C SER A 203 6.90 1.97 3.43
N VAL A 204 6.42 0.81 3.89
CA VAL A 204 7.02 -0.51 3.63
C VAL A 204 7.14 -0.83 2.14
N THR A 205 6.29 -0.21 1.32
CA THR A 205 6.26 -0.40 -0.14
C THR A 205 7.28 0.48 -0.89
N ILE A 206 7.98 1.38 -0.18
CA ILE A 206 9.11 2.13 -0.73
C ILE A 206 10.36 1.28 -0.61
N PRO A 207 10.99 0.91 -1.75
CA PRO A 207 12.13 0.01 -1.74
C PRO A 207 13.37 0.63 -1.07
N LEU A 208 14.21 -0.19 -0.43
CA LEU A 208 15.40 0.26 0.30
C LEU A 208 16.35 1.12 -0.54
N TRP A 209 16.51 0.77 -1.82
CA TRP A 209 17.36 1.51 -2.73
C TRP A 209 16.89 2.95 -2.97
N ALA A 210 15.61 3.26 -2.70
CA ALA A 210 15.05 4.58 -2.93
C ALA A 210 15.73 5.66 -2.08
N ARG A 211 16.15 5.32 -0.86
CA ARG A 211 16.88 6.23 0.04
C ARG A 211 18.11 6.85 -0.63
N ASN A 212 18.77 6.10 -1.52
CA ASN A 212 20.02 6.53 -2.17
C ASN A 212 19.78 7.15 -3.56
N LYS A 213 18.52 7.31 -3.97
CA LYS A 213 18.16 7.78 -5.31
C LYS A 213 17.09 8.87 -5.33
N TYR A 214 16.41 9.07 -4.22
CA TYR A 214 15.35 10.05 -4.08
C TYR A 214 15.62 11.02 -2.93
N ARG A 215 15.14 12.24 -3.09
CA ARG A 215 15.10 13.27 -2.06
C ARG A 215 13.67 13.72 -1.83
N LEU A 216 13.35 14.10 -0.60
CA LEU A 216 12.08 14.73 -0.27
C LEU A 216 12.04 16.15 -0.82
N THR A 217 10.85 16.58 -1.22
CA THR A 217 10.61 17.94 -1.70
C THR A 217 10.21 18.86 -0.53
N GLN A 218 10.05 20.15 -0.84
CA GLN A 218 9.47 21.12 0.09
C GLN A 218 8.03 20.81 0.55
N TYR A 219 7.32 19.90 -0.13
CA TYR A 219 5.97 19.48 0.25
C TYR A 219 5.97 18.32 1.27
N CYS A 220 7.15 17.79 1.63
CA CYS A 220 7.31 16.85 2.73
C CYS A 220 8.25 17.36 3.84
N PRO A 221 8.00 18.55 4.41
CA PRO A 221 8.94 19.21 5.32
C PRO A 221 9.12 18.51 6.67
N ALA A 222 8.15 17.69 7.09
CA ALA A 222 8.16 16.99 8.38
C ALA A 222 8.96 15.67 8.40
N ARG A 223 9.65 15.36 7.30
CA ARG A 223 10.52 14.18 7.17
C ARG A 223 11.86 14.56 6.56
N ASN A 224 12.81 13.63 6.67
CA ASN A 224 14.16 13.75 6.14
C ASN A 224 14.44 12.66 5.09
N ASP A 225 15.40 12.87 4.20
CA ASP A 225 15.76 11.89 3.17
C ASP A 225 16.15 10.52 3.77
N VAL A 226 16.69 10.53 5.00
CA VAL A 226 17.00 9.32 5.75
C VAL A 226 15.76 8.50 6.11
N ASP A 227 14.56 9.09 6.12
CA ASP A 227 13.30 8.43 6.44
C ASP A 227 12.70 7.69 5.25
N ILE A 228 13.15 7.97 4.02
CA ILE A 228 12.63 7.35 2.79
C ILE A 228 12.77 5.82 2.88
N GLY A 229 11.66 5.07 2.85
CA GLY A 229 11.63 3.61 2.96
C GLY A 229 11.96 3.05 4.36
N ALA A 230 11.75 3.84 5.42
CA ALA A 230 12.02 3.41 6.79
C ALA A 230 11.21 2.17 7.22
N GLY A 231 9.94 2.06 6.82
CA GLY A 231 9.08 0.92 7.10
C GLY A 231 9.65 -0.38 6.55
N GLN A 232 10.21 -0.35 5.33
CA GLN A 232 10.86 -1.51 4.75
C GLN A 232 12.20 -1.83 5.44
N ARG A 233 12.96 -0.82 5.90
CA ARG A 233 14.20 -1.08 6.65
C ARG A 233 13.96 -1.70 8.02
N VAL A 234 12.98 -1.18 8.74
CA VAL A 234 12.68 -1.66 10.09
C VAL A 234 11.85 -2.96 9.99
N GLY A 235 11.21 -3.22 8.86
CA GLY A 235 10.32 -4.36 8.68
C GLY A 235 9.03 -4.18 9.48
N LEU A 236 8.42 -3.00 9.41
CA LEU A 236 7.18 -2.67 10.10
C LEU A 236 6.25 -1.93 9.14
N LEU A 237 4.95 -2.16 9.29
CA LEU A 237 3.95 -1.30 8.67
C LEU A 237 4.01 0.07 9.33
N THR A 238 4.10 1.13 8.53
CA THR A 238 3.87 2.47 9.06
C THR A 238 2.40 2.61 9.46
N LYS A 239 2.09 3.67 10.22
CA LYS A 239 0.69 4.01 10.51
C LYS A 239 -0.14 4.12 9.23
N TRP A 240 0.42 4.68 8.16
CA TRP A 240 -0.29 4.93 6.91
C TRP A 240 -0.41 3.69 6.03
N ASP A 241 0.58 2.79 6.06
CA ASP A 241 0.44 1.46 5.45
C ASP A 241 -0.72 0.69 6.09
N THR A 242 -0.78 0.70 7.43
CA THR A 242 -1.87 0.10 8.18
C THR A 242 -3.24 0.71 7.82
N ILE A 243 -3.35 2.04 7.77
CA ILE A 243 -4.60 2.73 7.42
C ILE A 243 -5.05 2.37 6.00
N LYS A 244 -4.13 2.38 5.03
CA LYS A 244 -4.43 2.02 3.63
C LYS A 244 -4.89 0.58 3.53
N LEU A 245 -4.20 -0.35 4.19
CA LEU A 245 -4.57 -1.77 4.16
C LEU A 245 -5.93 -2.00 4.84
N ASN A 246 -6.18 -1.40 6.00
CA ASN A 246 -7.48 -1.50 6.66
C ASN A 246 -8.59 -0.83 5.85
N SER A 247 -8.34 0.26 5.15
CA SER A 247 -9.36 0.90 4.30
C SER A 247 -9.85 -0.01 3.17
N MET A 248 -9.01 -0.95 2.72
CA MET A 248 -9.35 -1.91 1.66
C MET A 248 -10.05 -3.18 2.19
N TYR A 249 -9.94 -3.49 3.49
CA TYR A 249 -10.34 -4.81 4.01
C TYR A 249 -11.23 -4.77 5.28
N CYS A 250 -11.13 -3.70 6.06
CA CYS A 250 -11.85 -3.46 7.32
C CYS A 250 -11.98 -1.93 7.57
N PRO A 251 -12.73 -1.22 6.70
CA PRO A 251 -12.85 0.23 6.76
C PRO A 251 -13.43 0.74 8.09
N GLU A 252 -14.19 -0.08 8.79
CA GLU A 252 -14.74 0.20 10.12
C GLU A 252 -13.66 0.43 11.19
N LEU A 253 -12.45 -0.14 11.01
CA LEU A 253 -11.32 0.04 11.92
C LEU A 253 -10.49 1.30 11.62
N VAL A 254 -10.86 2.06 10.59
CA VAL A 254 -10.08 3.22 10.13
C VAL A 254 -10.54 4.48 10.84
N HIS A 255 -9.70 4.98 11.74
CA HIS A 255 -9.90 6.24 12.45
C HIS A 255 -8.67 7.15 12.28
N ALA A 256 -8.65 7.91 11.18
CA ALA A 256 -7.54 8.78 10.84
C ALA A 256 -7.99 10.08 10.18
N ASP A 257 -7.21 11.14 10.39
CA ASP A 257 -7.37 12.41 9.69
C ASP A 257 -6.42 12.47 8.49
N PRO A 258 -6.92 12.48 7.23
CA PRO A 258 -6.08 12.50 6.04
C PRO A 258 -5.21 13.76 5.95
N GLN A 259 -5.57 14.84 6.65
CA GLN A 259 -4.78 16.08 6.70
C GLN A 259 -3.54 15.96 7.60
N ARG A 260 -3.42 14.90 8.40
CA ARG A 260 -2.34 14.73 9.40
C ARG A 260 -1.29 13.72 8.97
N GLY A 261 -0.94 13.72 7.70
CA GLY A 261 0.05 12.84 7.08
C GLY A 261 1.49 13.01 7.59
N PRO A 262 2.38 12.06 7.23
CA PRO A 262 3.76 12.05 7.71
C PRO A 262 4.56 13.24 7.19
N CYS A 263 4.21 13.76 6.01
CA CYS A 263 4.84 14.93 5.41
C CYS A 263 4.52 16.26 6.13
N VAL A 264 3.47 16.32 6.95
CA VAL A 264 3.03 17.55 7.65
C VAL A 264 3.04 17.45 9.16
N VAL A 265 3.08 16.24 9.73
CA VAL A 265 3.18 16.02 11.19
C VAL A 265 4.60 15.58 11.54
N PRO A 266 5.41 16.43 12.19
CA PRO A 266 6.78 16.07 12.57
C PRO A 266 6.78 15.06 13.72
N ARG A 267 7.84 14.26 13.79
CA ARG A 267 8.12 13.47 15.00
C ARG A 267 8.57 14.42 16.11
N PRO A 268 8.36 14.09 17.40
CA PRO A 268 8.79 14.94 18.50
C PRO A 268 10.26 15.36 18.42
N LYS A 269 11.14 14.43 18.05
CA LYS A 269 12.57 14.68 17.85
C LYS A 269 12.91 15.64 16.71
N ASP A 270 12.03 15.78 15.71
CA ASP A 270 12.24 16.58 14.49
C ASP A 270 11.47 17.92 14.54
N ALA A 271 10.79 18.22 15.66
CA ALA A 271 9.86 19.34 15.76
C ALA A 271 10.52 20.71 15.54
N GLU A 272 11.71 20.92 16.10
CA GLU A 272 12.45 22.18 15.96
C GLU A 272 13.05 22.38 14.56
N GLU A 273 13.50 21.31 13.93
CA GLU A 273 13.94 21.36 12.52
C GLU A 273 12.76 21.67 11.59
N PHE A 274 11.62 21.02 11.82
CA PHE A 274 10.39 21.27 11.08
C PHE A 274 9.94 22.74 11.18
N LYS A 275 9.90 23.31 12.39
CA LYS A 275 9.57 24.73 12.61
C LYS A 275 10.47 25.64 11.77
N ARG A 276 11.78 25.38 11.77
CA ARG A 276 12.76 26.15 10.98
C ARG A 276 12.48 26.07 9.48
N ARG A 277 12.20 24.89 8.93
CA ARG A 277 11.89 24.68 7.49
C ARG A 277 10.60 25.38 7.07
N VAL A 278 9.53 25.22 7.87
CA VAL A 278 8.25 25.91 7.61
C VAL A 278 8.42 27.42 7.65
N TRP A 279 9.20 27.94 8.60
CA TRP A 279 9.45 29.37 8.69
C TRP A 279 10.31 29.90 7.53
N ALA A 280 11.32 29.16 7.08
CA ALA A 280 12.09 29.49 5.88
C ALA A 280 11.19 29.55 4.63
N TYR A 281 10.30 28.57 4.46
CA TYR A 281 9.35 28.52 3.35
C TYR A 281 8.38 29.72 3.38
N LYS A 282 7.80 30.03 4.55
CA LYS A 282 6.93 31.21 4.70
C LYS A 282 7.64 32.52 4.33
N ARG A 283 8.92 32.67 4.71
CA ARG A 283 9.73 33.85 4.32
C ARG A 283 9.97 33.93 2.82
N LEU A 284 10.23 32.81 2.15
CA LEU A 284 10.37 32.77 0.68
C LEU A 284 9.08 33.17 -0.03
N LEU A 285 7.93 32.64 0.42
CA LEU A 285 6.63 33.01 -0.13
C LEU A 285 6.33 34.51 0.04
N ASN A 286 6.64 35.08 1.21
CA ASN A 286 6.44 36.51 1.46
C ASN A 286 7.36 37.38 0.59
N ARG A 287 8.63 36.99 0.39
CA ARG A 287 9.55 37.70 -0.51
C ARG A 287 9.09 37.67 -1.97
N ASN A 288 8.54 36.54 -2.42
CA ASN A 288 8.01 36.41 -3.78
C ASN A 288 6.72 37.20 -4.02
N LYS A 289 5.92 37.46 -2.98
CA LYS A 289 4.78 38.38 -3.06
C LYS A 289 5.22 39.84 -3.19
N VAL A 290 6.24 40.25 -2.44
CA VAL A 290 6.78 41.63 -2.47
C VAL A 290 7.43 41.97 -3.82
N ARG A 291 8.00 40.98 -4.54
CA ARG A 291 8.58 41.17 -5.88
C ARG A 291 7.58 41.18 -7.03
N ARG A 292 6.29 40.90 -6.78
CA ARG A 292 5.23 40.85 -7.81
C ARG A 292 4.35 42.12 -7.83
N ILE A 293 4.85 43.23 -7.29
CA ILE A 293 4.23 44.55 -7.34
C ILE A 293 5.09 45.43 -8.24
#